data_AF-J4KTX6-F1
#
_entry.id   AF-J4KTX6-F1
#
_cell.length_a   1.000
_cell.length_b   1.000
_cell.length_c   1.000
_cell.angle_alpha   90.00
_cell.angle_beta   90.00
_cell.angle_gamma   90.00
#
_symmetry.space_group_name_H-M   'P 1'
#
loop_
_entity.id
_entity.type
_entity.pdbx_description
1 polymer ?
#
loop_
_entity_poly.entity_id
_entity_poly.type
_entity_poly.pdbx_seq_one_letter_code
_entity_poly.pdbx_strand_id
1 'polypeptide(L)'
;MLSSFFANKKWALWAYAGLAFLIGSLYVQVQLSVAINNWYKSFYDIVGNPELNATKAEILDKDRSFSLLFKDVDKDEEKPNGSQYRSAQTNKNTSLDKNSSQNTTAKMMAAQKNKQKYTLLDFWQSMINFAWIAFPYVLLATLTGYFTRVWAFKWREAMTFDYIKYWRNVEREIEGSSQRIQEDIYRFARIVESLGLQVVRAIMKLIAFLPILWGLSSSVALPFIKDYEGSLVWIALLVSVGGLAISWFVGILLPGLEYNNQKVEAAFRKELVYGEDDKKNHAGVETLTELFTGLRFNYNRLFLHYGYFDIWINFFSQLMVIVPLLIMAPGIFTGIITLGSLMQVNNAFSQVRMSFSLFINNWTTITELRSIHKRLKEFEINIGYRH
;
A
#
# COMPACT_ATOMS: atom_id res chain seq x y z
N MET A 1 1.38 9.72 -29.63
CA MET A 1 1.76 9.86 -28.20
C MET A 1 2.84 8.86 -27.78
N LEU A 2 2.54 7.55 -27.67
CA LEU A 2 3.51 6.55 -27.20
C LEU A 2 4.62 6.27 -28.25
N SER A 3 4.27 6.34 -29.55
CA SER A 3 5.18 6.07 -30.66
C SER A 3 6.40 6.99 -30.68
N SER A 4 6.26 8.26 -30.28
CA SER A 4 7.37 9.22 -30.23
C SER A 4 8.57 8.74 -29.40
N PHE A 5 8.31 7.93 -28.38
CA PHE A 5 9.33 7.39 -27.48
C PHE A 5 9.67 5.92 -27.78
N PHE A 6 8.67 5.07 -28.01
CA PHE A 6 8.90 3.62 -28.21
C PHE A 6 9.25 3.24 -29.66
N ALA A 7 8.73 3.96 -30.66
CA ALA A 7 8.97 3.63 -32.08
C ALA A 7 10.18 4.35 -32.68
N ASN A 8 10.70 5.38 -32.01
CA ASN A 8 11.80 6.18 -32.53
C ASN A 8 13.17 5.54 -32.20
N LYS A 9 13.98 5.26 -33.23
CA LYS A 9 15.33 4.67 -33.09
C LYS A 9 16.24 5.44 -32.14
N LYS A 10 16.15 6.79 -32.09
CA LYS A 10 16.94 7.62 -31.17
C LYS A 10 16.64 7.31 -29.70
N TRP A 11 15.38 6.99 -29.40
CA TRP A 11 14.89 6.80 -28.04
C TRP A 11 14.76 5.34 -27.64
N ALA A 12 14.82 4.41 -28.59
CA ALA A 12 14.62 2.97 -28.38
C ALA A 12 15.46 2.41 -27.22
N LEU A 13 16.74 2.79 -27.11
CA LEU A 13 17.58 2.34 -25.99
C LEU A 13 17.03 2.82 -24.64
N TRP A 14 16.69 4.10 -24.51
CA TRP A 14 16.08 4.65 -23.29
C TRP A 14 14.71 4.02 -23.01
N ALA A 15 13.89 3.84 -24.03
CA ALA A 15 12.55 3.28 -23.89
C ALA A 15 12.59 1.83 -23.41
N TYR A 16 13.27 0.94 -24.14
CA TYR A 16 13.25 -0.49 -23.86
C TYR A 16 14.23 -0.91 -22.77
N ALA A 17 15.48 -0.42 -22.78
CA ALA A 17 16.43 -0.75 -21.72
C ALA A 17 16.01 -0.12 -20.39
N GLY A 18 15.47 1.10 -20.42
CA GLY A 18 14.92 1.75 -19.24
C GLY A 18 13.70 1.02 -18.67
N LEU A 19 12.76 0.60 -19.53
CA LEU A 19 11.63 -0.22 -19.09
C LEU A 19 12.09 -1.57 -18.51
N ALA A 20 13.05 -2.24 -19.16
CA ALA A 20 13.61 -3.50 -18.66
C ALA A 20 14.29 -3.34 -17.30
N PHE A 21 15.08 -2.27 -17.12
CA PHE A 21 15.68 -1.94 -15.82
C PHE A 21 14.63 -1.70 -14.75
N LEU A 22 13.58 -0.92 -15.05
CA LEU A 22 12.50 -0.64 -14.10
C LEU A 22 11.77 -1.93 -13.70
N ILE A 23 11.37 -2.76 -14.66
CA ILE A 23 10.72 -4.05 -14.40
C ILE A 23 11.64 -4.97 -13.58
N GLY A 24 12.92 -5.08 -13.94
CA GLY A 24 13.90 -5.87 -13.19
C GLY A 24 14.07 -5.38 -11.76
N SER A 25 14.16 -4.07 -11.54
CA SER A 25 14.24 -3.48 -10.22
C SER A 25 12.96 -3.72 -9.39
N LEU A 26 11.78 -3.57 -10.00
CA LEU A 26 10.51 -3.89 -9.34
C LEU A 26 10.46 -5.36 -8.89
N TYR A 27 10.92 -6.27 -9.75
CA TYR A 27 11.00 -7.69 -9.42
C TYR A 27 11.88 -7.93 -8.18
N VAL A 28 13.09 -7.37 -8.15
CA VAL A 28 13.99 -7.50 -6.99
C VAL A 28 13.37 -6.91 -5.73
N GLN A 29 12.69 -5.75 -5.81
CA GLN A 29 11.98 -5.17 -4.67
C GLN A 29 10.85 -6.08 -4.14
N VAL A 30 10.14 -6.78 -5.03
CA VAL A 30 9.12 -7.76 -4.63
C VAL A 30 9.76 -8.97 -3.95
N GLN A 31 10.90 -9.48 -4.45
CA GLN A 31 11.62 -10.56 -3.78
C GLN A 31 12.15 -10.16 -2.40
N LEU A 32 12.64 -8.92 -2.25
CA LEU A 32 13.01 -8.38 -0.95
C LEU A 32 11.79 -8.26 -0.02
N SER A 33 10.61 -7.93 -0.54
CA SER A 33 9.37 -7.94 0.23
C SER A 33 8.99 -9.35 0.70
N VAL A 34 9.23 -10.38 -0.11
CA VAL A 34 9.07 -11.79 0.28
C VAL A 34 10.09 -12.18 1.36
N ALA A 35 11.34 -11.73 1.24
CA ALA A 35 12.36 -11.95 2.26
C ALA A 35 11.97 -11.30 3.60
N ILE A 36 11.44 -10.07 3.57
CA ILE A 36 10.88 -9.41 4.78
C ILE A 36 9.73 -10.23 5.37
N ASN A 37 8.86 -10.79 4.53
CA ASN A 37 7.76 -11.64 5.00
C ASN A 37 8.27 -12.88 5.76
N ASN A 38 9.31 -13.54 5.23
CA ASN A 38 9.94 -14.68 5.90
C ASN A 38 10.66 -14.25 7.18
N TRP A 39 11.28 -13.07 7.18
CA TRP A 39 11.89 -12.48 8.36
C TRP A 39 10.86 -12.22 9.47
N TYR A 40 9.66 -11.71 9.14
CA TYR A 40 8.60 -11.53 10.13
C TYR A 40 8.28 -12.83 10.86
N LYS A 41 8.20 -13.97 10.16
CA LYS A 41 7.99 -15.26 10.83
C LYS A 41 9.07 -15.51 11.88
N SER A 42 10.34 -15.47 11.47
CA SER A 42 11.47 -15.74 12.36
C SER A 42 11.51 -14.78 13.55
N PHE A 43 11.32 -13.49 13.30
CA PHE A 43 11.40 -12.46 14.32
C PHE A 43 10.33 -12.62 15.41
N TYR A 44 9.08 -12.84 15.01
CA TYR A 44 7.98 -13.01 15.96
C TYR A 44 7.98 -14.38 16.64
N ASP A 45 8.60 -15.42 16.04
CA ASP A 45 8.88 -16.68 16.72
C ASP A 45 9.90 -16.49 17.87
N ILE A 46 10.93 -15.66 17.65
CA ILE A 46 11.94 -15.26 18.65
C ILE A 46 11.30 -14.48 19.80
N VAL A 47 10.61 -13.37 19.47
CA VAL A 47 10.00 -12.48 20.48
C VAL A 47 8.87 -13.18 21.24
N GLY A 48 8.16 -14.12 20.60
CA GLY A 48 7.06 -14.84 21.22
C GLY A 48 7.49 -15.91 22.23
N ASN A 49 8.75 -16.36 22.23
CA ASN A 49 9.24 -17.43 23.11
C ASN A 49 10.67 -17.16 23.66
N PRO A 50 10.88 -16.08 24.44
CA PRO A 50 12.21 -15.78 24.98
C PRO A 50 12.66 -16.78 26.05
N GLU A 51 13.97 -17.01 26.14
CA GLU A 51 14.61 -17.67 27.29
C GLU A 51 14.54 -16.77 28.51
N LEU A 52 13.66 -17.12 29.47
CA LEU A 52 13.48 -16.39 30.72
C LEU A 52 14.62 -16.59 31.74
N ASN A 53 15.76 -17.17 31.33
CA ASN A 53 16.87 -17.51 32.21
C ASN A 53 17.89 -16.37 32.38
N ALA A 54 17.75 -15.27 31.64
CA ALA A 54 18.58 -14.09 31.84
C ALA A 54 18.21 -13.44 33.19
N THR A 55 18.97 -13.77 34.23
CA THR A 55 18.89 -13.07 35.52
C THR A 55 19.06 -11.58 35.26
N LYS A 56 18.27 -10.72 35.91
CA LYS A 56 18.33 -9.24 35.77
C LYS A 56 19.78 -8.69 35.82
N ALA A 57 20.67 -9.40 36.52
CA ALA A 57 22.10 -9.15 36.59
C ALA A 57 22.88 -9.38 35.27
N GLU A 58 22.59 -10.42 34.47
CA GLU A 58 23.28 -10.66 33.18
C GLU A 58 22.87 -9.67 32.08
N ILE A 59 21.65 -9.15 32.14
CA ILE A 59 21.14 -8.11 31.23
C ILE A 59 21.83 -6.76 31.51
N LEU A 60 22.15 -6.48 32.78
CA LEU A 60 22.78 -5.23 33.21
C LEU A 60 24.32 -5.28 33.23
N ASP A 61 24.93 -6.45 33.34
CA ASP A 61 26.40 -6.58 33.53
C ASP A 61 27.17 -6.68 32.20
N LYS A 62 26.52 -7.09 31.10
CA LYS A 62 27.19 -7.27 29.80
C LYS A 62 27.21 -6.03 28.91
N ASP A 63 26.60 -4.93 29.34
CA ASP A 63 26.45 -3.73 28.52
C ASP A 63 26.78 -2.44 29.30
N ARG A 64 28.06 -2.29 29.65
CA ARG A 64 28.61 -1.01 30.16
C ARG A 64 28.45 0.15 29.17
N SER A 65 28.13 -0.13 27.91
CA SER A 65 27.93 0.87 26.86
C SER A 65 26.51 1.45 26.87
N PHE A 66 25.49 0.66 27.21
CA PHE A 66 24.09 1.10 27.25
C PHE A 66 23.65 1.73 28.58
N SER A 67 24.31 1.43 29.70
CA SER A 67 23.96 2.01 31.02
C SER A 67 24.22 3.52 31.12
N LEU A 68 25.00 4.09 30.21
CA LEU A 68 25.25 5.54 30.12
C LEU A 68 24.13 6.31 29.40
N LEU A 69 23.27 5.64 28.63
CA LEU A 69 22.22 6.28 27.83
C LEU A 69 20.90 6.53 28.59
N PHE A 70 20.73 5.92 29.77
CA PHE A 70 19.47 5.98 30.55
C PHE A 70 19.70 6.36 32.01
N LYS A 71 20.74 7.16 32.31
CA LYS A 71 21.17 7.42 33.69
C LYS A 71 20.16 8.17 34.57
N ASP A 72 19.03 8.64 34.04
CA ASP A 72 18.08 9.48 34.78
C ASP A 72 16.61 9.07 34.67
N VAL A 73 16.30 7.78 34.52
CA VAL A 73 14.91 7.29 34.69
C VAL A 73 14.89 6.17 35.72
N ASP A 74 14.93 6.56 36.99
CA ASP A 74 14.21 5.94 38.10
C ASP A 74 14.65 6.64 39.40
N LYS A 75 13.91 7.68 39.77
CA LYS A 75 13.73 8.02 41.17
C LYS A 75 12.26 7.83 41.50
N ASP A 76 12.06 7.11 42.58
CA ASP A 76 10.83 6.95 43.34
C ASP A 76 9.88 5.87 42.84
N GLU A 77 10.10 4.63 43.30
CA GLU A 77 8.98 3.78 43.69
C GLU A 77 9.37 2.88 44.88
N GLU A 78 8.64 3.07 45.98
CA GLU A 78 8.74 2.38 47.25
C GLU A 78 8.42 0.87 47.14
N LYS A 79 9.13 0.06 47.90
CA LYS A 79 8.81 -1.35 48.13
C LYS A 79 7.62 -1.49 49.09
N PRO A 80 6.73 -2.47 48.89
CA PRO A 80 6.02 -3.07 50.02
C PRO A 80 6.48 -4.49 50.32
N ASN A 81 6.48 -4.75 51.63
CA ASN A 81 6.84 -5.97 52.35
C ASN A 81 6.02 -7.20 51.94
N GLY A 82 6.65 -8.37 52.06
CA GLY A 82 6.03 -9.66 51.83
C GLY A 82 5.01 -10.08 52.89
N SER A 83 4.12 -10.99 52.49
CA SER A 83 3.53 -11.98 53.39
C SER A 83 3.08 -13.23 52.63
N GLN A 84 3.63 -14.36 53.09
CA GLN A 84 2.99 -15.67 53.28
C GLN A 84 2.02 -16.23 52.22
N TYR A 85 2.49 -17.25 51.49
CA TYR A 85 1.62 -18.28 50.92
C TYR A 85 1.61 -19.50 51.86
N ARG A 86 0.44 -19.82 52.44
CA ARG A 86 0.16 -21.12 53.09
C ARG A 86 -1.22 -21.63 52.67
N SER A 87 -1.20 -22.79 52.01
CA SER A 87 -2.20 -23.88 51.94
C SER A 87 -3.69 -23.58 51.74
N ALA A 88 -4.28 -24.21 50.72
CA ALA A 88 -5.43 -25.12 50.88
C ALA A 88 -5.64 -25.96 49.62
N GLN A 89 -5.32 -27.25 49.69
CA GLN A 89 -5.94 -28.25 48.83
C GLN A 89 -7.36 -28.51 49.34
N THR A 90 -8.35 -28.48 48.46
CA THR A 90 -9.65 -29.08 48.74
C THR A 90 -10.10 -29.87 47.52
N ASN A 91 -10.10 -31.18 47.70
CA ASN A 91 -10.68 -32.17 46.80
C ASN A 91 -12.21 -32.02 46.76
N LYS A 92 -12.80 -31.96 45.57
CA LYS A 92 -14.16 -32.46 45.33
C LYS A 92 -14.19 -33.16 43.97
N ASN A 93 -14.47 -34.46 44.03
CA ASN A 93 -14.66 -35.35 42.89
C ASN A 93 -16.01 -35.07 42.23
N THR A 94 -15.99 -34.82 40.93
CA THR A 94 -17.13 -35.08 40.05
C THR A 94 -16.59 -35.88 38.86
N SER A 95 -17.04 -37.12 38.77
CA SER A 95 -16.66 -38.10 37.76
C SER A 95 -17.46 -37.89 36.48
N LEU A 96 -16.87 -37.21 35.50
CA LEU A 96 -17.28 -37.26 34.10
C LEU A 96 -16.01 -37.31 33.23
N ASP A 97 -15.86 -38.45 32.56
CA ASP A 97 -14.97 -38.80 31.44
C ASP A 97 -13.60 -38.07 31.32
N LYS A 98 -12.62 -38.50 32.13
CA LYS A 98 -11.26 -37.91 32.18
C LYS A 98 -10.28 -38.45 31.13
N ASN A 99 -10.59 -39.52 30.40
CA ASN A 99 -9.58 -40.22 29.58
C ASN A 99 -9.36 -39.63 28.16
N SER A 100 -10.32 -38.88 27.60
CA SER A 100 -10.13 -38.19 26.30
C SER A 100 -9.59 -36.76 26.45
N SER A 101 -10.00 -36.05 27.50
CA SER A 101 -9.56 -34.68 27.79
C SER A 101 -8.13 -34.64 28.36
N GLN A 102 -7.75 -35.53 29.30
CA GLN A 102 -6.39 -35.55 29.85
C GLN A 102 -5.32 -35.90 28.80
N ASN A 103 -5.63 -36.77 27.83
CA ASN A 103 -4.71 -37.06 26.73
C ASN A 103 -4.55 -35.87 25.76
N THR A 104 -5.57 -35.02 25.63
CA THR A 104 -5.53 -33.82 24.78
C THR A 104 -4.82 -32.67 25.50
N THR A 105 -5.13 -32.43 26.77
CA THR A 105 -4.45 -31.42 27.61
C THR A 105 -3.00 -31.80 27.89
N ALA A 106 -2.67 -33.08 28.11
CA ALA A 106 -1.29 -33.53 28.27
C ALA A 106 -0.49 -33.48 26.95
N LYS A 107 -1.12 -33.77 25.80
CA LYS A 107 -0.50 -33.54 24.47
C LYS A 107 -0.34 -32.04 24.16
N MET A 108 -1.28 -31.19 24.55
CA MET A 108 -1.17 -29.73 24.44
C MET A 108 -0.08 -29.17 25.36
N MET A 109 0.00 -29.65 26.61
CA MET A 109 1.07 -29.29 27.55
C MET A 109 2.43 -29.85 27.12
N ALA A 110 2.49 -31.03 26.50
CA ALA A 110 3.71 -31.60 25.93
C ALA A 110 4.16 -30.87 24.65
N ALA A 111 3.22 -30.42 23.80
CA ALA A 111 3.50 -29.56 22.65
C ALA A 111 4.03 -28.18 23.09
N GLN A 112 3.61 -27.70 24.25
CA GLN A 112 4.12 -26.45 24.85
C GLN A 112 5.49 -26.61 25.51
N LYS A 113 5.86 -27.85 25.90
CA LYS A 113 7.11 -28.18 26.60
C LYS A 113 8.36 -28.23 25.70
N ASN A 114 8.18 -28.19 24.37
CA ASN A 114 9.26 -28.31 23.39
C ASN A 114 9.34 -27.12 22.42
N LYS A 115 8.84 -25.94 22.82
CA LYS A 115 9.08 -24.72 22.07
C LYS A 115 10.52 -24.29 22.29
N GLN A 116 11.29 -24.25 21.20
CA GLN A 116 12.63 -23.65 21.17
C GLN A 116 12.54 -22.26 21.81
N LYS A 117 13.31 -22.07 22.87
CA LYS A 117 13.40 -20.78 23.53
C LYS A 117 14.55 -20.01 22.88
N TYR A 118 14.40 -18.68 22.79
CA TYR A 118 15.35 -17.84 22.07
C TYR A 118 16.09 -16.87 23.01
N THR A 119 17.36 -16.64 22.71
CA THR A 119 18.24 -15.77 23.47
C THR A 119 18.17 -14.31 22.97
N LEU A 120 18.71 -13.38 23.76
CA LEU A 120 18.89 -11.99 23.31
C LEU A 120 19.81 -11.89 22.08
N LEU A 121 20.77 -12.83 21.94
CA LEU A 121 21.64 -12.88 20.77
C LEU A 121 20.86 -13.21 19.50
N ASP A 122 19.89 -14.13 19.57
CA ASP A 122 19.02 -14.48 18.43
C ASP A 122 18.20 -13.27 17.96
N PHE A 123 17.73 -12.43 18.89
CA PHE A 123 17.06 -11.18 18.57
C PHE A 123 17.97 -10.24 17.77
N TRP A 124 19.19 -9.97 18.27
CA TRP A 124 20.14 -9.10 17.57
C TRP A 124 20.55 -9.65 16.20
N GLN A 125 20.76 -10.97 16.11
CA GLN A 125 21.03 -11.62 14.83
C GLN A 125 19.86 -11.47 13.85
N SER A 126 18.61 -11.57 14.33
CA SER A 126 17.43 -11.29 13.52
C SER A 126 17.42 -9.83 13.04
N MET A 127 17.78 -8.86 13.88
CA MET A 127 17.87 -7.46 13.47
C MET A 127 18.96 -7.21 12.41
N ILE A 128 20.11 -7.90 12.52
CA ILE A 128 21.16 -7.86 11.49
C ILE A 128 20.65 -8.45 10.18
N ASN A 129 19.96 -9.60 10.22
CA ASN A 129 19.37 -10.22 9.04
C ASN A 129 18.33 -9.29 8.37
N PHE A 130 17.55 -8.55 9.17
CA PHE A 130 16.64 -7.52 8.65
C PHE A 130 17.40 -6.41 7.94
N ALA A 131 18.47 -5.89 8.55
CA ALA A 131 19.29 -4.83 7.97
C ALA A 131 19.87 -5.23 6.59
N TRP A 132 20.31 -6.49 6.45
CA TRP A 132 20.78 -7.05 5.18
C TRP A 132 19.72 -7.10 4.08
N ILE A 133 18.43 -7.10 4.42
CA ILE A 133 17.33 -7.04 3.46
C ILE A 133 16.91 -5.58 3.23
N ALA A 134 16.79 -4.81 4.31
CA ALA A 134 16.27 -3.44 4.31
C ALA A 134 17.21 -2.45 3.62
N PHE A 135 18.53 -2.51 3.85
CA PHE A 135 19.46 -1.58 3.22
C PHE A 135 19.50 -1.71 1.69
N PRO A 136 19.64 -2.93 1.10
CA PRO A 136 19.52 -3.09 -0.34
C PRO A 136 18.16 -2.66 -0.88
N TYR A 137 17.07 -2.93 -0.14
CA TYR A 137 15.74 -2.47 -0.54
C TYR A 137 15.65 -0.94 -0.64
N VAL A 138 16.13 -0.21 0.38
CA VAL A 138 16.12 1.26 0.41
C VAL A 138 17.00 1.83 -0.71
N LEU A 139 18.21 1.29 -0.89
CA LEU A 139 19.13 1.73 -1.94
C LEU A 139 18.49 1.53 -3.33
N LEU A 140 17.98 0.32 -3.60
CA LEU A 140 17.35 -0.01 -4.87
C LEU A 140 16.09 0.81 -5.12
N ALA A 141 15.24 1.00 -4.11
CA ALA A 141 14.03 1.81 -4.23
C ALA A 141 14.36 3.28 -4.55
N THR A 142 15.41 3.82 -3.92
CA THR A 142 15.89 5.19 -4.17
C THR A 142 16.45 5.35 -5.58
N LEU A 143 17.30 4.42 -6.02
CA LEU A 143 17.85 4.41 -7.38
C LEU A 143 16.75 4.27 -8.43
N THR A 144 15.76 3.41 -8.18
CA THR A 144 14.59 3.24 -9.05
C THR A 144 13.80 4.53 -9.14
N GLY A 145 13.49 5.16 -8.01
CA GLY A 145 12.74 6.42 -7.99
C GLY A 145 13.45 7.54 -8.74
N TYR A 146 14.78 7.63 -8.63
CA TYR A 146 15.58 8.56 -9.42
C TYR A 146 15.51 8.22 -10.91
N PHE A 147 15.78 6.97 -11.28
CA PHE A 147 15.77 6.52 -12.67
C PHE A 147 14.41 6.73 -13.33
N THR A 148 13.32 6.43 -12.62
CA THR A 148 11.95 6.68 -13.03
C THR A 148 11.72 8.14 -13.42
N ARG A 149 12.22 9.11 -12.62
CA ARG A 149 12.10 10.55 -12.93
C ARG A 149 12.87 10.91 -14.20
N VAL A 150 14.09 10.40 -14.35
CA VAL A 150 14.92 10.61 -15.56
C VAL A 150 14.24 10.00 -16.79
N TRP A 151 13.73 8.78 -16.67
CA TRP A 151 13.06 8.07 -17.74
C TRP A 151 11.79 8.79 -18.21
N ALA A 152 10.96 9.26 -17.27
CA ALA A 152 9.79 10.09 -17.60
C ALA A 152 10.18 11.43 -18.25
N PHE A 153 11.31 12.03 -17.85
CA PHE A 153 11.83 13.23 -18.51
C PHE A 153 12.31 12.95 -19.94
N LYS A 154 12.99 11.82 -20.19
CA LYS A 154 13.37 11.41 -21.55
C LYS A 154 12.18 11.11 -22.44
N TRP A 155 11.13 10.54 -21.86
CA TRP A 155 9.86 10.39 -22.56
C TRP A 155 9.25 11.75 -22.92
N ARG A 156 9.19 12.69 -21.96
CA ARG A 156 8.76 14.07 -22.23
C ARG A 156 9.58 14.70 -23.36
N GLU A 157 10.91 14.62 -23.29
CA GLU A 157 11.82 15.17 -24.30
C GLU A 157 11.49 14.62 -25.70
N ALA A 158 11.29 13.31 -25.80
CA ALA A 158 10.93 12.65 -27.05
C ALA A 158 9.61 13.18 -27.62
N MET A 159 8.55 13.26 -26.80
CA MET A 159 7.24 13.73 -27.25
C MET A 159 7.25 15.22 -27.61
N THR A 160 7.87 16.06 -26.79
CA THR A 160 7.94 17.51 -27.01
C THR A 160 8.62 17.84 -28.34
N PHE A 161 9.81 17.29 -28.58
CA PHE A 161 10.53 17.58 -29.83
C PHE A 161 9.91 16.90 -31.05
N ASP A 162 9.12 15.84 -30.86
CA ASP A 162 8.36 15.26 -31.97
C ASP A 162 7.17 16.14 -32.34
N TYR A 163 6.42 16.64 -31.37
CA TYR A 163 5.26 17.51 -31.60
C TYR A 163 5.66 18.87 -32.18
N ILE A 164 6.78 19.44 -31.73
CA ILE A 164 7.30 20.72 -32.25
C ILE A 164 7.54 20.68 -33.76
N LYS A 165 7.98 19.53 -34.32
CA LYS A 165 8.19 19.41 -35.78
C LYS A 165 6.91 19.64 -36.58
N TYR A 166 5.78 19.15 -36.07
CA TYR A 166 4.49 19.29 -36.72
C TYR A 166 3.86 20.64 -36.41
N TRP A 167 3.86 21.03 -35.14
CA TRP A 167 3.30 22.30 -34.68
C TRP A 167 3.90 23.51 -35.38
N ARG A 168 5.21 23.52 -35.65
CA ARG A 168 5.88 24.61 -36.39
C ARG A 168 5.43 24.78 -37.84
N ASN A 169 4.83 23.75 -38.43
CA ASN A 169 4.35 23.77 -39.82
C ASN A 169 2.86 24.13 -39.93
N VAL A 170 2.20 24.41 -38.80
CA VAL A 170 0.79 24.81 -38.78
C VAL A 170 0.71 26.33 -38.84
N GLU A 171 0.07 26.85 -39.89
CA GLU A 171 -0.10 28.30 -40.09
C GLU A 171 -1.20 28.90 -39.22
N ARG A 172 -2.19 28.09 -38.81
CA ARG A 172 -3.29 28.52 -37.94
C ARG A 172 -2.87 28.53 -36.47
N GLU A 173 -3.38 29.52 -35.73
CA GLU A 173 -3.24 29.53 -34.27
C GLU A 173 -4.01 28.37 -33.64
N ILE A 174 -3.35 27.65 -32.74
CA ILE A 174 -3.98 26.59 -31.93
C ILE A 174 -3.99 27.07 -30.49
N GLU A 175 -5.18 27.42 -30.01
CA GLU A 175 -5.40 27.84 -28.63
C GLU A 175 -4.86 26.80 -27.64
N GLY A 176 -4.10 27.27 -26.64
CA GLY A 176 -3.53 26.42 -25.59
C GLY A 176 -2.39 25.49 -26.04
N SER A 177 -1.87 25.64 -27.26
CA SER A 177 -0.75 24.80 -27.76
C SER A 177 0.50 24.83 -26.88
N SER A 178 0.85 25.98 -26.30
CA SER A 178 1.95 26.11 -25.34
C SER A 178 1.73 25.25 -24.09
N GLN A 179 0.52 25.27 -23.52
CA GLN A 179 0.15 24.43 -22.38
C GLN A 179 0.21 22.94 -22.75
N ARG A 180 -0.27 22.57 -23.95
CA ARG A 180 -0.22 21.17 -24.42
C ARG A 180 1.22 20.65 -24.44
N ILE A 181 2.12 21.41 -25.07
CA ILE A 181 3.52 21.01 -25.26
C ILE A 181 4.30 21.04 -23.94
N GLN A 182 4.07 22.04 -23.09
CA GLN A 182 4.82 22.22 -21.85
C GLN A 182 4.34 21.29 -20.73
N GLU A 183 3.03 21.30 -20.45
CA GLU A 183 2.42 20.73 -19.25
C GLU A 183 1.81 19.36 -19.53
N ASP A 184 0.91 19.26 -20.51
CA ASP A 184 0.14 18.03 -20.76
C ASP A 184 1.05 16.86 -21.18
N ILE A 185 2.05 17.10 -22.04
CA ILE A 185 3.04 16.06 -22.42
C ILE A 185 3.76 15.51 -21.18
N TYR A 186 4.21 16.40 -20.28
CA TYR A 186 4.94 15.99 -19.09
C TYR A 186 4.05 15.21 -18.12
N ARG A 187 2.85 15.73 -17.84
CA ARG A 187 1.87 15.04 -16.97
C ARG A 187 1.48 13.69 -17.55
N PHE A 188 1.24 13.60 -18.86
CA PHE A 188 0.96 12.33 -19.53
C PHE A 188 2.08 11.30 -19.30
N ALA A 189 3.32 11.67 -19.61
CA ALA A 189 4.47 10.77 -19.45
C ALA A 189 4.63 10.30 -18.00
N ARG A 190 4.51 11.21 -17.02
CA ARG A 190 4.61 10.90 -15.59
C ARG A 190 3.48 9.99 -15.10
N ILE A 191 2.24 10.26 -15.49
CA ILE A 191 1.09 9.49 -15.01
C ILE A 191 1.07 8.09 -15.63
N VAL A 192 1.31 7.97 -16.95
CA VAL A 192 1.36 6.67 -17.64
C VAL A 192 2.48 5.80 -17.07
N GLU A 193 3.67 6.38 -16.86
CA GLU A 193 4.79 5.71 -16.22
C GLU A 193 4.42 5.21 -14.82
N SER A 194 3.94 6.11 -13.94
CA SER A 194 3.63 5.77 -12.55
C SER A 194 2.55 4.68 -12.45
N LEU A 195 1.43 4.85 -13.16
CA LEU A 195 0.34 3.86 -13.15
C LEU A 195 0.81 2.52 -13.73
N GLY A 196 1.57 2.55 -14.82
CA GLY A 196 2.12 1.34 -15.44
C GLY A 196 3.03 0.57 -14.49
N LEU A 197 3.98 1.24 -13.82
CA LEU A 197 4.87 0.59 -12.84
C LEU A 197 4.10 0.08 -11.62
N GLN A 198 3.08 0.79 -11.16
CA GLN A 198 2.23 0.31 -10.06
C GLN A 198 1.48 -0.97 -10.44
N VAL A 199 0.92 -1.04 -11.65
CA VAL A 199 0.19 -2.23 -12.15
C VAL A 199 1.15 -3.42 -12.27
N VAL A 200 2.32 -3.22 -12.87
CA VAL A 200 3.35 -4.27 -12.98
C VAL A 200 3.76 -4.77 -11.58
N ARG A 201 4.00 -3.85 -10.63
CA ARG A 201 4.34 -4.19 -9.25
C ARG A 201 3.21 -4.98 -8.57
N ALA A 202 1.95 -4.59 -8.76
CA ALA A 202 0.80 -5.29 -8.20
C ALA A 202 0.70 -6.73 -8.72
N ILE A 203 0.87 -6.93 -10.03
CA ILE A 203 0.88 -8.27 -10.64
C ILE A 203 2.02 -9.12 -10.06
N MET A 204 3.24 -8.57 -9.98
CA MET A 204 4.39 -9.27 -9.39
C MET A 204 4.15 -9.67 -7.94
N LYS A 205 3.53 -8.79 -7.13
CA LYS A 205 3.16 -9.10 -5.75
C LYS A 205 2.14 -10.24 -5.69
N LEU A 206 1.13 -10.25 -6.56
CA LEU A 206 0.17 -11.36 -6.61
C LEU A 206 0.86 -12.69 -6.97
N ILE A 207 1.73 -12.68 -7.97
CA ILE A 207 2.52 -13.87 -8.36
C ILE A 207 3.41 -14.36 -7.20
N ALA A 208 3.98 -13.44 -6.42
CA ALA A 208 4.87 -13.79 -5.31
C ALA A 208 4.12 -14.24 -4.04
N PHE A 209 3.02 -13.58 -3.69
CA PHE A 209 2.35 -13.77 -2.40
C PHE A 209 1.18 -14.76 -2.42
N LEU A 210 0.54 -15.00 -3.57
CA LEU A 210 -0.51 -16.03 -3.65
C LEU A 210 0.04 -17.45 -3.39
N PRO A 211 1.20 -17.87 -3.95
CA PRO A 211 1.79 -19.17 -3.60
C PRO A 211 2.19 -19.27 -2.13
N ILE A 212 2.67 -18.18 -1.53
CA ILE A 212 2.99 -18.13 -0.10
C ILE A 212 1.72 -18.37 0.74
N LEU A 213 0.62 -17.67 0.43
CA LEU A 213 -0.66 -17.91 1.11
C LEU A 213 -1.18 -19.33 0.89
N TRP A 214 -0.99 -19.89 -0.30
CA TRP A 214 -1.36 -21.27 -0.60
C TRP A 214 -0.62 -22.24 0.33
N GLY A 215 0.71 -22.13 0.41
CA GLY A 215 1.54 -22.96 1.30
C GLY A 215 1.20 -22.77 2.78
N LEU A 216 0.85 -21.56 3.20
CA LEU A 216 0.44 -21.28 4.58
C LEU A 216 -0.99 -21.71 4.90
N SER A 217 -1.80 -22.10 3.91
CA SER A 217 -3.19 -22.51 4.13
C SER A 217 -3.31 -23.82 4.91
N SER A 218 -2.30 -24.69 4.86
CA SER A 218 -2.25 -25.93 5.67
C SER A 218 -2.22 -25.66 7.18
N SER A 219 -1.85 -24.43 7.56
CA SER A 219 -1.74 -23.99 8.95
C SER A 219 -3.08 -23.48 9.51
N VAL A 220 -4.14 -23.43 8.69
CA VAL A 220 -5.48 -22.99 9.11
C VAL A 220 -6.17 -24.08 9.91
N ALA A 221 -6.57 -23.77 11.15
CA ALA A 221 -7.21 -24.72 12.06
C ALA A 221 -8.75 -24.57 12.14
N LEU A 222 -9.36 -23.69 11.35
CA LEU A 222 -10.80 -23.44 11.37
C LEU A 222 -11.60 -24.64 10.84
N PRO A 223 -12.55 -25.22 11.61
CA PRO A 223 -13.24 -26.45 11.22
C PRO A 223 -13.91 -26.41 9.84
N PHE A 224 -14.51 -25.28 9.47
CA PHE A 224 -15.25 -25.14 8.21
C PHE A 224 -14.35 -24.91 6.98
N ILE A 225 -13.06 -24.62 7.19
CA ILE A 225 -12.15 -24.13 6.15
C ILE A 225 -10.86 -24.98 6.06
N LYS A 226 -10.51 -25.72 7.11
CA LYS A 226 -9.28 -26.52 7.24
C LYS A 226 -9.08 -27.53 6.10
N ASP A 227 -10.17 -28.12 5.59
CA ASP A 227 -10.09 -29.18 4.58
C ASP A 227 -9.96 -28.62 3.15
N TYR A 228 -10.06 -27.30 2.97
CA TYR A 228 -9.92 -26.66 1.66
C TYR A 228 -8.48 -26.19 1.43
N GLU A 229 -7.80 -26.83 0.48
CA GLU A 229 -6.48 -26.39 0.03
C GLU A 229 -6.52 -24.95 -0.51
N GLY A 230 -5.51 -24.16 -0.16
CA GLY A 230 -5.43 -22.77 -0.57
C GLY A 230 -6.49 -21.86 0.05
N SER A 231 -7.13 -22.25 1.15
CA SER A 231 -8.19 -21.46 1.81
C SER A 231 -7.83 -19.99 2.05
N LEU A 232 -6.60 -19.67 2.45
CA LEU A 232 -6.17 -18.28 2.64
C LEU A 232 -6.16 -17.49 1.34
N VAL A 233 -5.85 -18.12 0.20
CA VAL A 233 -5.89 -17.51 -1.12
C VAL A 233 -7.31 -17.15 -1.50
N TRP A 234 -8.25 -18.10 -1.39
CA TRP A 234 -9.64 -17.88 -1.74
C TRP A 234 -10.27 -16.77 -0.90
N ILE A 235 -10.00 -16.77 0.40
CA ILE A 235 -10.50 -15.71 1.29
C ILE A 235 -9.87 -14.37 0.93
N ALA A 236 -8.54 -14.30 0.73
CA ALA A 236 -7.86 -13.08 0.34
C ALA A 236 -8.40 -12.49 -0.97
N LEU A 237 -8.63 -13.34 -1.97
CA LEU A 237 -9.19 -12.92 -3.25
C LEU A 237 -10.64 -12.46 -3.12
N LEU A 238 -11.49 -13.23 -2.43
CA LEU A 238 -12.90 -12.89 -2.24
C LEU A 238 -13.04 -11.53 -1.55
N VAL A 239 -12.33 -11.31 -0.45
CA VAL A 239 -12.46 -10.07 0.31
C VAL A 239 -11.81 -8.88 -0.41
N SER A 240 -10.73 -9.11 -1.17
CA SER A 240 -10.06 -8.04 -1.94
C SER A 240 -10.86 -7.63 -3.18
N VAL A 241 -11.38 -8.60 -3.94
CA VAL A 241 -12.23 -8.36 -5.12
C VAL A 241 -13.58 -7.81 -4.68
N GLY A 242 -14.18 -8.34 -3.61
CA GLY A 242 -15.42 -7.80 -3.04
C GLY A 242 -15.25 -6.35 -2.58
N GLY A 243 -14.15 -6.05 -1.88
CA GLY A 243 -13.80 -4.68 -1.50
C GLY A 243 -13.59 -3.74 -2.67
N LEU A 244 -12.96 -4.24 -3.75
CA LEU A 244 -12.83 -3.50 -5.00
C LEU A 244 -14.18 -3.20 -5.64
N ALA A 245 -15.05 -4.20 -5.73
CA ALA A 245 -16.39 -4.06 -6.32
C ALA A 245 -17.26 -3.07 -5.54
N ILE A 246 -17.25 -3.13 -4.21
CA ILE A 246 -18.01 -2.17 -3.38
C ILE A 246 -17.40 -0.77 -3.51
N SER A 247 -16.08 -0.63 -3.45
CA SER A 247 -15.42 0.67 -3.65
C SER A 247 -15.78 1.29 -5.01
N TRP A 248 -15.82 0.47 -6.07
CA TRP A 248 -16.25 0.91 -7.40
C TRP A 248 -17.70 1.41 -7.39
N PHE A 249 -18.59 0.67 -6.74
CA PHE A 249 -19.99 1.05 -6.62
C PHE A 249 -20.19 2.35 -5.82
N VAL A 250 -19.53 2.48 -4.67
CA VAL A 250 -19.61 3.68 -3.82
C VAL A 250 -19.02 4.91 -4.52
N GLY A 251 -17.95 4.72 -5.31
CA GLY A 251 -17.25 5.79 -6.04
C GLY A 251 -17.83 6.15 -7.42
N ILE A 252 -18.85 5.44 -7.92
CA ILE A 252 -19.28 5.52 -9.34
C ILE A 252 -19.74 6.93 -9.76
N LEU A 253 -20.27 7.72 -8.83
CA LEU A 253 -20.79 9.07 -9.08
C LEU A 253 -19.70 10.16 -9.07
N LEU A 254 -18.56 9.91 -8.42
CA LEU A 254 -17.50 10.91 -8.23
C LEU A 254 -17.02 11.57 -9.54
N PRO A 255 -16.79 10.86 -10.66
CA PRO A 255 -16.32 11.48 -11.89
C PRO A 255 -17.32 12.47 -12.49
N GLY A 256 -18.61 12.18 -12.36
CA GLY A 256 -19.66 13.08 -12.84
C GLY A 256 -19.68 14.37 -12.02
N LEU A 257 -19.50 14.26 -10.71
CA LEU A 257 -19.46 15.40 -9.80
C LEU A 257 -18.20 16.25 -10.00
N GLU A 258 -17.02 15.63 -10.12
CA GLU A 258 -15.77 16.31 -10.45
C GLU A 258 -15.87 17.09 -11.75
N TYR A 259 -16.46 16.49 -12.79
CA TYR A 259 -16.68 17.15 -14.06
C TYR A 259 -17.63 18.35 -13.94
N ASN A 260 -18.70 18.23 -13.16
CA ASN A 260 -19.62 19.34 -12.90
C ASN A 260 -18.94 20.46 -12.10
N ASN A 261 -18.11 20.12 -11.12
CA ASN A 261 -17.29 21.09 -10.38
C ASN A 261 -16.35 21.86 -11.32
N GLN A 262 -15.61 21.16 -12.18
CA GLN A 262 -14.71 21.79 -13.15
C GLN A 262 -15.45 22.75 -14.10
N LYS A 263 -16.71 22.45 -14.47
CA LYS A 263 -17.52 23.35 -15.30
C LYS A 263 -17.89 24.64 -14.59
N VAL A 264 -18.39 24.56 -13.35
CA VAL A 264 -18.80 25.76 -12.61
C VAL A 264 -17.60 26.62 -12.23
N GLU A 265 -16.47 26.00 -11.91
CA GLU A 265 -15.20 26.68 -11.64
C GLU A 265 -14.66 27.38 -12.89
N ALA A 266 -14.76 26.75 -14.06
CA ALA A 266 -14.39 27.37 -15.33
C ALA A 266 -15.29 28.58 -15.67
N ALA A 267 -16.60 28.51 -15.38
CA ALA A 267 -17.51 29.65 -15.57
C ALA A 267 -17.16 30.83 -14.64
N PHE A 268 -16.89 30.56 -13.36
CA PHE A 268 -16.43 31.57 -12.41
C PHE A 268 -15.12 32.21 -12.84
N ARG A 269 -14.12 31.40 -13.24
CA ARG A 269 -12.85 31.90 -13.77
C ARG A 269 -13.03 32.76 -15.01
N LYS A 270 -13.91 32.36 -15.92
CA LYS A 270 -14.19 33.10 -17.16
C LYS A 270 -14.74 34.49 -16.88
N GLU A 271 -15.64 34.62 -15.91
CA GLU A 271 -16.19 35.93 -15.50
C GLU A 271 -15.11 36.84 -14.90
N LEU A 272 -14.19 36.28 -14.11
CA LEU A 272 -13.05 37.04 -13.58
C LEU A 272 -12.11 37.51 -14.69
N VAL A 273 -11.81 36.66 -15.68
CA VAL A 273 -10.97 37.03 -16.83
C VAL A 273 -11.60 38.17 -17.61
N TYR A 274 -12.92 38.15 -17.87
CA TYR A 274 -13.59 39.30 -18.49
C TYR A 274 -13.54 40.57 -17.63
N GLY A 275 -13.55 40.41 -16.31
CA GLY A 275 -13.32 41.51 -15.37
C GLY A 275 -11.90 42.06 -15.36
N GLU A 276 -10.90 41.35 -15.91
CA GLU A 276 -9.54 41.92 -16.06
C GLU A 276 -9.55 43.06 -17.08
N ASP A 277 -10.29 42.89 -18.18
CA ASP A 277 -10.41 43.85 -19.28
C ASP A 277 -11.52 44.89 -19.04
N ASP A 278 -12.66 44.51 -18.44
CA ASP A 278 -13.80 45.41 -18.22
C ASP A 278 -14.54 45.16 -16.89
N LYS A 279 -14.03 45.80 -15.83
CA LYS A 279 -14.62 45.74 -14.47
C LYS A 279 -15.98 46.42 -14.34
N LYS A 280 -16.41 47.22 -15.32
CA LYS A 280 -17.71 47.93 -15.23
C LYS A 280 -18.85 47.01 -15.66
N ASN A 281 -18.61 46.16 -16.66
CA ASN A 281 -19.63 45.26 -17.21
C ASN A 281 -19.44 43.79 -16.77
N HIS A 282 -18.26 43.41 -16.29
CA HIS A 282 -17.94 42.05 -15.83
C HIS A 282 -17.40 42.04 -14.40
N ALA A 283 -17.38 40.86 -13.80
CA ALA A 283 -16.96 40.65 -12.42
C ALA A 283 -17.76 41.48 -11.40
N GLY A 284 -19.03 41.76 -11.73
CA GLY A 284 -19.98 42.38 -10.81
C GLY A 284 -20.18 41.50 -9.56
N VAL A 285 -20.28 42.13 -8.40
CA VAL A 285 -20.39 41.42 -7.11
C VAL A 285 -21.60 40.48 -7.10
N GLU A 286 -22.72 40.88 -7.70
CA GLU A 286 -23.93 40.07 -7.80
C GLU A 286 -23.70 38.81 -8.66
N THR A 287 -23.19 38.96 -9.89
CA THR A 287 -22.87 37.85 -10.80
C THR A 287 -21.86 36.88 -10.18
N LEU A 288 -20.78 37.41 -9.59
CA LEU A 288 -19.78 36.57 -8.93
C LEU A 288 -20.36 35.83 -7.72
N THR A 289 -21.26 36.47 -6.97
CA THR A 289 -21.95 35.82 -5.84
C THR A 289 -22.88 34.71 -6.30
N GLU A 290 -23.60 34.88 -7.41
CA GLU A 290 -24.44 33.84 -8.01
C GLU A 290 -23.58 32.65 -8.49
N LEU A 291 -22.53 32.92 -9.26
CA LEU A 291 -21.61 31.87 -9.75
C LEU A 291 -20.94 31.14 -8.58
N PHE A 292 -20.51 31.85 -7.55
CA PHE A 292 -19.90 31.27 -6.36
C PHE A 292 -20.91 30.45 -5.53
N THR A 293 -22.18 30.87 -5.49
CA THR A 293 -23.25 30.08 -4.88
C THR A 293 -23.44 28.76 -5.63
N GLY A 294 -23.40 28.79 -6.96
CA GLY A 294 -23.36 27.59 -7.81
C GLY A 294 -22.16 26.68 -7.50
N LEU A 295 -20.95 27.25 -7.31
CA LEU A 295 -19.78 26.50 -6.84
C LEU A 295 -20.08 25.81 -5.51
N ARG A 296 -20.57 26.56 -4.50
CA ARG A 296 -20.84 26.05 -3.16
C ARG A 296 -21.76 24.83 -3.18
N PHE A 297 -22.84 24.87 -3.96
CA PHE A 297 -23.75 23.72 -4.07
C PHE A 297 -23.09 22.49 -4.69
N ASN A 298 -22.31 22.67 -5.75
CA ASN A 298 -21.61 21.57 -6.43
C ASN A 298 -20.51 20.97 -5.53
N TYR A 299 -19.70 21.81 -4.88
CA TYR A 299 -18.70 21.38 -3.90
C TYR A 299 -19.32 20.66 -2.71
N ASN A 300 -20.41 21.16 -2.12
CA ASN A 300 -21.07 20.46 -1.01
C ASN A 300 -21.53 19.05 -1.41
N ARG A 301 -22.07 18.89 -2.63
CA ARG A 301 -22.46 17.58 -3.15
C ARG A 301 -21.23 16.68 -3.34
N LEU A 302 -20.16 17.21 -3.95
CA LEU A 302 -18.90 16.48 -4.14
C LEU A 302 -18.29 16.04 -2.80
N PHE A 303 -18.22 16.94 -1.82
CA PHE A 303 -17.69 16.68 -0.48
C PHE A 303 -18.48 15.62 0.27
N LEU A 304 -19.81 15.62 0.15
CA LEU A 304 -20.63 14.55 0.75
C LEU A 304 -20.31 13.19 0.13
N HIS A 305 -20.05 13.14 -1.19
CA HIS A 305 -19.70 11.91 -1.88
C HIS A 305 -18.31 11.39 -1.52
N TYR A 306 -17.34 12.28 -1.37
CA TYR A 306 -16.04 11.92 -0.79
C TYR A 306 -16.19 11.47 0.66
N GLY A 307 -17.00 12.14 1.47
CA GLY A 307 -17.19 11.81 2.89
C GLY A 307 -17.61 10.36 3.12
N TYR A 308 -18.67 9.88 2.46
CA TYR A 308 -19.09 8.48 2.62
C TYR A 308 -18.14 7.49 1.90
N PHE A 309 -17.50 7.89 0.81
CA PHE A 309 -16.50 7.07 0.11
C PHE A 309 -15.27 6.84 0.99
N ASP A 310 -14.81 7.87 1.69
CA ASP A 310 -13.71 7.82 2.64
C ASP A 310 -14.09 6.99 3.86
N ILE A 311 -15.32 7.12 4.39
CA ILE A 311 -15.82 6.23 5.44
C ILE A 311 -15.73 4.77 5.00
N TRP A 312 -16.18 4.45 3.79
CA TRP A 312 -16.11 3.10 3.24
C TRP A 312 -14.66 2.60 3.12
N ILE A 313 -13.75 3.38 2.51
CA ILE A 313 -12.34 2.98 2.33
C ILE A 313 -11.66 2.76 3.67
N ASN A 314 -11.87 3.66 4.63
CA ASN A 314 -11.27 3.56 5.96
C ASN A 314 -11.81 2.35 6.72
N PHE A 315 -13.13 2.15 6.72
CA PHE A 315 -13.77 0.98 7.32
C PHE A 315 -13.26 -0.33 6.70
N PHE A 316 -13.25 -0.41 5.37
CA PHE A 316 -12.76 -1.58 4.64
C PHE A 316 -11.28 -1.86 4.98
N SER A 317 -10.43 -0.83 5.00
CA SER A 317 -9.01 -0.97 5.36
C SER A 317 -8.85 -1.54 6.78
N GLN A 318 -9.63 -1.06 7.75
CA GLN A 318 -9.58 -1.55 9.13
C GLN A 318 -10.10 -2.99 9.26
N LEU A 319 -11.19 -3.33 8.56
CA LEU A 319 -11.73 -4.69 8.53
C LEU A 319 -10.68 -5.68 8.04
N MET A 320 -9.91 -5.30 7.02
CA MET A 320 -8.89 -6.15 6.41
C MET A 320 -7.69 -6.44 7.31
N VAL A 321 -7.41 -5.60 8.32
CA VAL A 321 -6.37 -5.88 9.32
C VAL A 321 -6.77 -7.07 10.20
N ILE A 322 -8.06 -7.23 10.44
CA ILE A 322 -8.60 -8.22 11.40
C ILE A 322 -8.89 -9.58 10.73
N VAL A 323 -9.22 -9.60 9.44
CA VAL A 323 -9.56 -10.84 8.71
C VAL A 323 -8.51 -11.96 8.88
N PRO A 324 -7.20 -11.73 8.63
CA PRO A 324 -6.19 -12.78 8.82
C PRO A 324 -6.06 -13.22 10.29
N LEU A 325 -6.21 -12.28 11.23
CA LEU A 325 -6.15 -12.55 12.66
C LEU A 325 -7.27 -13.51 13.09
N LEU A 326 -8.51 -13.28 12.64
CA LEU A 326 -9.65 -14.15 12.97
C LEU A 326 -9.51 -15.55 12.40
N ILE A 327 -9.01 -15.66 11.15
CA ILE A 327 -8.84 -16.95 10.48
C ILE A 327 -7.79 -17.81 11.21
N MET A 328 -6.70 -17.17 11.62
CA MET A 328 -5.53 -17.85 12.19
C MET A 328 -5.61 -18.00 13.72
N ALA A 329 -6.44 -17.21 14.41
CA ALA A 329 -6.54 -17.21 15.87
C ALA A 329 -6.73 -18.60 16.49
N PRO A 330 -7.66 -19.46 16.03
CA PRO A 330 -7.81 -20.80 16.59
C PRO A 330 -6.52 -21.63 16.53
N GLY A 331 -5.72 -21.45 15.47
CA GLY A 331 -4.43 -22.14 15.33
C GLY A 331 -3.42 -21.74 16.40
N ILE A 332 -3.39 -20.45 16.78
CA ILE A 332 -2.49 -19.97 17.85
C ILE A 332 -2.91 -20.53 19.19
N PHE A 333 -4.21 -20.44 19.53
CA PHE A 333 -4.72 -20.90 20.82
C PHE A 333 -4.67 -22.43 20.98
N THR A 334 -4.70 -23.18 19.87
CA THR A 334 -4.49 -24.64 19.86
C THR A 334 -3.02 -25.03 19.85
N GLY A 335 -2.10 -24.08 19.65
CA GLY A 335 -0.65 -24.32 19.58
C GLY A 335 -0.16 -24.98 18.28
N ILE A 336 -1.02 -25.12 17.27
CA ILE A 336 -0.68 -25.72 15.97
C ILE A 336 0.23 -24.78 15.17
N ILE A 337 0.06 -23.47 15.32
CA ILE A 337 0.86 -22.46 14.64
C ILE A 337 1.51 -21.51 15.64
N THR A 338 2.55 -20.82 15.17
CA THR A 338 3.27 -19.83 15.96
C THR A 338 2.78 -18.40 15.69
N LEU A 339 3.13 -17.48 16.57
CA LEU A 339 2.90 -16.05 16.35
C LEU A 339 3.59 -15.56 15.07
N GLY A 340 4.80 -16.05 14.77
CA GLY A 340 5.48 -15.75 13.53
C GLY A 340 4.72 -16.19 12.29
N SER A 341 4.12 -17.38 12.33
CA SER A 341 3.29 -17.88 11.22
C SER A 341 2.06 -16.99 10.99
N LEU A 342 1.44 -16.50 12.07
CA LEU A 342 0.36 -15.50 11.96
C LEU A 342 0.84 -14.21 11.31
N MET A 343 1.98 -13.67 11.73
CA MET A 343 2.50 -12.41 11.21
C MET A 343 2.90 -12.52 9.72
N GLN A 344 3.43 -13.68 9.32
CA GLN A 344 3.72 -13.99 7.92
C GLN A 344 2.44 -14.04 7.08
N VAL A 345 1.37 -14.69 7.57
CA VAL A 345 0.07 -14.70 6.90
C VAL A 345 -0.51 -13.28 6.81
N ASN A 346 -0.47 -12.52 7.90
CA ASN A 346 -1.01 -11.15 7.93
C ASN A 346 -0.32 -10.26 6.89
N ASN A 347 1.02 -10.26 6.84
CA ASN A 347 1.74 -9.48 5.85
C ASN A 347 1.47 -9.98 4.42
N ALA A 348 1.48 -11.30 4.16
CA ALA A 348 1.17 -11.84 2.83
C ALA A 348 -0.25 -11.44 2.36
N PHE A 349 -1.24 -11.50 3.26
CA PHE A 349 -2.62 -11.09 2.99
C PHE A 349 -2.71 -9.59 2.67
N SER A 350 -1.97 -8.77 3.42
CA SER A 350 -1.87 -7.33 3.18
C SER A 350 -1.28 -7.02 1.79
N GLN A 351 -0.24 -7.73 1.36
CA GLN A 351 0.37 -7.56 0.04
C GLN A 351 -0.61 -7.90 -1.10
N VAL A 352 -1.39 -8.97 -0.95
CA VAL A 352 -2.45 -9.34 -1.91
C VAL A 352 -3.51 -8.24 -1.96
N ARG A 353 -4.05 -7.83 -0.81
CA ARG A 353 -5.06 -6.77 -0.73
C ARG A 353 -4.61 -5.47 -1.37
N MET A 354 -3.42 -4.98 -1.02
CA MET A 354 -2.87 -3.74 -1.57
C MET A 354 -2.74 -3.78 -3.09
N SER A 355 -2.52 -4.96 -3.66
CA SER A 355 -2.43 -5.14 -5.12
C SER A 355 -3.77 -4.91 -5.83
N PHE A 356 -4.90 -5.16 -5.14
CA PHE A 356 -6.25 -4.85 -5.65
C PHE A 356 -6.69 -3.41 -5.39
N SER A 357 -6.14 -2.74 -4.37
CA SER A 357 -6.48 -1.34 -4.04
C SER A 357 -5.88 -0.30 -5.00
N LEU A 358 -5.06 -0.72 -5.98
CA LEU A 358 -4.38 0.19 -6.91
C LEU A 358 -5.33 1.15 -7.63
N PHE A 359 -6.44 0.63 -8.19
CA PHE A 359 -7.35 1.46 -8.98
C PHE A 359 -8.07 2.51 -8.14
N ILE A 360 -8.47 2.14 -6.94
CA ILE A 360 -9.18 3.02 -6.01
C ILE A 360 -8.24 4.14 -5.54
N ASN A 361 -7.02 3.77 -5.16
CA ASN A 361 -6.02 4.73 -4.65
C ASN A 361 -5.55 5.72 -5.73
N ASN A 362 -5.66 5.36 -7.00
CA ASN A 362 -5.23 6.19 -8.13
C ASN A 362 -6.41 6.80 -8.91
N TRP A 363 -7.62 6.83 -8.34
CA TRP A 363 -8.82 7.25 -9.06
C TRP A 363 -8.69 8.64 -9.71
N THR A 364 -8.33 9.65 -8.92
CA THR A 364 -8.15 11.03 -9.39
C THR A 364 -7.08 11.11 -10.48
N THR A 365 -5.96 10.41 -10.29
CA THR A 365 -4.88 10.31 -11.29
C THR A 365 -5.34 9.66 -12.60
N ILE A 366 -6.18 8.62 -12.56
CA ILE A 366 -6.75 7.99 -13.76
C ILE A 366 -7.69 8.96 -14.48
N THR A 367 -8.52 9.71 -13.75
CA THR A 367 -9.40 10.72 -14.35
C THR A 367 -8.62 11.86 -14.99
N GLU A 368 -7.52 12.29 -14.36
CA GLU A 368 -6.60 13.29 -14.89
C GLU A 368 -5.95 12.79 -16.18
N LEU A 369 -5.43 11.56 -16.19
CA LEU A 369 -4.86 10.93 -17.39
C LEU A 369 -5.85 10.93 -18.56
N ARG A 370 -7.10 10.57 -18.30
CA ARG A 370 -8.15 10.55 -19.33
C ARG A 370 -8.38 11.95 -19.93
N SER A 371 -8.40 12.97 -19.07
CA SER A 371 -8.56 14.37 -19.49
C SER A 371 -7.37 14.84 -20.34
N ILE A 372 -6.14 14.58 -19.90
CA ILE A 372 -4.91 14.90 -20.64
C ILE A 372 -4.87 14.15 -21.97
N HIS A 373 -5.19 12.86 -21.98
CA HIS A 373 -5.21 12.06 -23.20
C HIS A 373 -6.17 12.63 -24.25
N LYS A 374 -7.39 13.02 -23.85
CA LYS A 374 -8.35 13.67 -24.75
C LYS A 374 -7.77 14.95 -25.35
N ARG A 375 -7.19 15.81 -24.52
CA ARG A 375 -6.60 17.10 -24.92
C ARG A 375 -5.40 16.94 -25.84
N LEU A 376 -4.52 15.98 -25.56
CA LEU A 376 -3.38 15.67 -26.42
C LEU A 376 -3.84 15.06 -27.76
N LYS A 377 -4.90 14.26 -27.78
CA LYS A 377 -5.45 13.69 -29.01
C LYS A 377 -6.07 14.76 -29.91
N GLU A 378 -6.82 15.69 -29.32
CA GLU A 378 -7.33 16.87 -30.04
C GLU A 378 -6.17 17.72 -30.59
N PHE A 379 -5.10 17.89 -29.82
CA PHE A 379 -3.90 18.59 -30.27
C PHE A 379 -3.20 17.87 -31.43
N GLU A 380 -3.00 16.55 -31.35
CA GLU A 380 -2.42 15.72 -32.42
C GLU A 380 -3.20 15.85 -33.74
N ILE A 381 -4.53 15.83 -33.68
CA ILE A 381 -5.39 16.07 -34.84
C ILE A 381 -5.14 17.47 -35.40
N ASN A 382 -5.06 18.48 -34.52
CA ASN A 382 -4.93 19.86 -34.95
C ASN A 382 -3.59 20.19 -35.62
N ILE A 383 -2.50 19.50 -35.23
CA ILE A 383 -1.17 19.65 -35.84
C ILE A 383 -0.92 18.68 -37.00
N GLY A 384 -1.89 17.84 -37.36
CA GLY A 384 -1.73 16.84 -38.43
C GLY A 384 -0.68 15.78 -38.09
N TYR A 385 -0.56 15.41 -36.81
CA TYR A 385 0.44 14.45 -36.33
C TYR A 385 0.27 13.07 -36.98
N ARG A 386 1.35 12.49 -37.50
CA ARG A 386 1.39 11.14 -38.09
C ARG A 386 2.40 10.28 -37.33
N HIS A 387 2.00 9.04 -37.02
CA HIS A 387 2.73 8.11 -36.14
C HIS A 387 3.96 7.47 -36.77
#